data_AF-Q0ZNW3-F1
#
_entry.id   AF-Q0ZNW3-F1
#
_cell.length_a   1.000
_cell.length_b   1.000
_cell.length_c   1.000
_cell.angle_alpha   90.00
_cell.angle_beta   90.00
_cell.angle_gamma   90.00
#
_symmetry.space_group_name_H-M   'P 1'
#
loop_
_entity.id
_entity.type
_entity.pdbx_description
1 polymer ?
#
loop_
_entity_poly.entity_id
_entity_poly.type
_entity_poly.pdbx_seq_one_letter_code
_entity_poly.pdbx_strand_id
1 'polypeptide(L)'
;SAPEILLSLIEVCGHGFIAGDLGPSTIVGSAAFNMFIIIGICVYVIPDGETRKIKHLRVFFVTAAWSIFAYIWLYMILAVFSPGVVQVWEGLLTLFFFP
;
A
#
# COMPACT_ATOMS: atom_id res chain seq x y z
N SER A 1 8.62 -3.44 2.87
CA SER A 1 7.51 -2.62 3.37
C SER A 1 7.82 -1.92 4.70
N ALA A 2 8.31 -2.62 5.75
CA ALA A 2 8.56 -1.98 7.06
C ALA A 2 9.65 -0.88 7.07
N PRO A 3 10.78 -1.01 6.34
CA PRO A 3 11.80 0.04 6.28
C PRO A 3 11.35 1.29 5.51
N GLU A 4 10.59 1.13 4.42
CA GLU A 4 10.13 2.25 3.59
C GLU A 4 9.05 3.09 4.29
N ILE A 5 8.14 2.43 5.03
CA ILE A 5 7.14 3.12 5.85
C ILE A 5 7.80 3.87 7.00
N LEU A 6 8.82 3.28 7.65
CA LEU A 6 9.57 3.94 8.72
C LEU A 6 10.33 5.18 8.21
N LEU A 7 10.93 5.11 7.02
CA LEU A 7 11.57 6.25 6.36
C LEU A 7 10.59 7.38 6.05
N SER A 8 9.39 7.03 5.55
CA SER A 8 8.33 8.03 5.32
C SER A 8 7.86 8.71 6.62
N LEU A 9 7.78 7.97 7.72
CA LEU A 9 7.43 8.54 9.03
C LEU A 9 8.51 9.49 9.56
N ILE A 10 9.79 9.12 9.39
CA ILE A 10 10.92 9.98 9.80
C ILE A 10 10.96 11.26 8.95
N GLU A 11 10.68 11.17 7.65
CA GLU A 11 10.64 12.32 6.74
C GLU A 11 9.48 13.29 7.07
N VAL A 12 8.29 12.75 7.37
CA VAL A 12 7.11 13.54 7.77
C VAL A 12 7.32 14.20 9.14
N CYS A 13 7.89 13.48 10.11
CA CYS A 13 8.22 14.05 11.42
C CYS A 13 9.35 15.10 11.35
N GLY A 14 10.31 14.93 10.45
CA GLY A 14 11.43 15.85 10.24
C GLY A 14 11.07 17.15 9.51
N HIS A 15 10.06 17.11 8.63
CA HIS A 15 9.58 18.27 7.86
C HIS A 15 8.32 18.94 8.46
N GLY A 16 7.98 18.68 9.72
CA GLY A 16 6.84 19.35 10.38
C GLY A 16 5.48 18.95 9.81
N PHE A 17 5.26 17.65 9.58
CA PHE A 17 4.04 17.04 9.03
C PHE A 17 3.77 17.29 7.54
N ILE A 18 4.73 17.87 6.81
CA ILE A 18 4.67 17.96 5.34
C ILE A 18 4.96 16.57 4.78
N ALA A 19 4.04 16.06 3.96
CA ALA A 19 4.21 14.80 3.26
C ALA A 19 5.26 14.97 2.15
N GLY A 20 6.44 14.39 2.33
CA GLY A 20 7.45 14.33 1.28
C GLY A 20 6.99 13.45 0.12
N ASP A 21 7.19 13.89 -1.12
CA ASP A 21 6.79 13.17 -2.34
C ASP A 21 7.42 11.76 -2.45
N LEU A 22 8.54 11.51 -1.75
CA LEU A 22 9.22 10.21 -1.75
C LEU A 22 8.43 9.10 -1.07
N GLY A 23 7.71 9.40 0.01
CA GLY A 23 6.97 8.40 0.80
C GLY A 23 5.88 7.70 -0.02
N PRO A 24 4.87 8.44 -0.53
CA PRO A 24 3.78 7.87 -1.32
C PRO A 24 4.28 7.18 -2.60
N SER A 25 5.23 7.79 -3.30
CA SER A 25 5.80 7.26 -4.55
C SER A 25 6.51 5.91 -4.33
N THR A 26 7.23 5.76 -3.22
CA THR A 26 7.95 4.51 -2.90
C THR A 26 7.00 3.39 -2.49
N ILE A 27 5.94 3.71 -1.74
CA ILE A 27 4.92 2.74 -1.32
C ILE A 27 4.19 2.18 -2.54
N VAL A 28 3.72 3.07 -3.43
CA VAL A 28 3.00 2.66 -4.65
C VAL A 28 3.92 1.89 -5.60
N GLY A 29 5.17 2.33 -5.78
CA GLY A 29 6.15 1.65 -6.62
C GLY A 29 6.46 0.22 -6.17
N SER A 30 6.68 0.00 -4.87
CA SER A 30 6.95 -1.32 -4.30
C SER A 30 5.76 -2.27 -4.46
N ALA A 31 4.54 -1.77 -4.27
CA ALA A 31 3.32 -2.55 -4.48
C ALA A 31 3.10 -2.94 -5.95
N ALA A 32 3.34 -2.00 -6.87
CA ALA A 32 3.25 -2.26 -8.30
C ALA A 32 4.27 -3.31 -8.76
N PHE A 33 5.51 -3.26 -8.25
CA PHE A 33 6.54 -4.25 -8.57
C PHE A 33 6.13 -5.66 -8.11
N ASN A 34 5.58 -5.79 -6.90
CA ASN A 34 5.10 -7.07 -6.40
C ASN A 34 3.92 -7.60 -7.25
N MET A 35 2.93 -6.76 -7.53
CA MET A 35 1.74 -7.17 -8.29
C MET A 35 2.02 -7.54 -9.75
N PHE A 36 2.93 -6.85 -10.43
CA PHE A 36 3.16 -7.09 -11.86
C PHE A 36 4.36 -7.98 -12.13
N ILE A 37 5.51 -7.70 -11.53
CA ILE A 37 6.75 -8.39 -11.87
C ILE A 37 6.86 -9.71 -11.11
N ILE A 38 6.68 -9.70 -9.79
CA ILE A 38 6.82 -10.91 -8.98
C ILE A 38 5.72 -11.93 -9.36
N ILE A 39 4.45 -11.50 -9.42
CA ILE A 39 3.36 -12.40 -9.82
C ILE A 39 3.59 -12.95 -11.24
N GLY A 40 4.05 -12.10 -12.18
CA GLY A 40 4.36 -12.54 -13.54
C GLY A 40 5.42 -13.66 -13.57
N ILE A 41 6.50 -13.51 -12.79
CA ILE A 41 7.53 -14.55 -12.64
C ILE A 41 6.95 -15.81 -11.98
N CYS A 42 6.14 -15.66 -10.92
CA CYS A 42 5.52 -16.79 -10.25
C CYS A 42 4.59 -17.60 -11.16
N VAL A 43 3.94 -16.96 -12.13
CA VAL A 43 3.12 -17.64 -13.14
C VAL A 43 3.99 -18.27 -14.22
N TYR A 44 5.05 -17.61 -14.67
CA TYR A 44 5.97 -18.10 -15.69
C TYR A 44 6.72 -19.37 -15.27
N VAL A 45 7.05 -19.52 -13.99
CA VAL A 45 7.80 -20.67 -13.45
C VAL A 45 6.94 -21.94 -13.32
N ILE A 46 5.63 -21.87 -13.55
CA ILE A 46 4.75 -23.04 -13.44
C ILE A 46 5.06 -24.01 -14.61
N PRO A 47 5.44 -25.27 -14.33
CA PRO A 47 5.80 -26.24 -15.35
C PRO A 47 4.59 -26.62 -16.23
N ASP A 48 4.87 -27.01 -17.47
CA ASP A 48 3.86 -27.37 -18.45
C ASP A 48 2.96 -28.50 -17.94
N GLY A 49 1.64 -28.27 -17.97
CA GLY A 49 0.63 -29.21 -17.49
C GLY A 49 0.19 -29.00 -16.03
N GLU A 50 0.87 -28.16 -15.25
CA GLU A 50 0.40 -27.75 -13.92
C GLU A 50 -0.45 -26.47 -13.97
N THR A 51 -1.52 -26.41 -13.18
CA THR A 51 -2.28 -25.17 -12.97
C THR A 51 -2.35 -24.84 -11.49
N ARG A 52 -2.07 -23.57 -11.15
CA ARG A 52 -2.23 -23.05 -9.79
C ARG A 52 -3.53 -22.24 -9.74
N LYS A 53 -4.44 -22.63 -8.83
CA LYS A 53 -5.73 -21.96 -8.62
C LYS A 53 -5.83 -21.43 -7.19
N ILE A 54 -6.52 -20.30 -7.04
CA ILE A 54 -6.80 -19.71 -5.73
C ILE A 54 -7.88 -20.55 -5.04
N LYS A 55 -7.52 -21.22 -3.94
CA LYS A 55 -8.43 -22.12 -3.19
C LYS A 55 -9.51 -21.38 -2.41
N HIS A 56 -9.21 -20.17 -1.92
CA HIS A 56 -10.11 -19.39 -1.06
C HIS A 56 -10.46 -18.04 -1.69
N LEU A 57 -11.31 -18.08 -2.72
CA LEU A 57 -11.76 -16.88 -3.44
C LEU A 57 -12.46 -15.87 -2.53
N ARG A 58 -13.25 -16.32 -1.53
CA ARG A 58 -13.95 -15.41 -0.61
C ARG A 58 -12.99 -14.57 0.23
N VAL A 59 -11.95 -15.21 0.78
CA VAL A 59 -10.92 -14.50 1.57
C VAL A 59 -10.17 -13.54 0.65
N PHE A 60 -9.83 -14.00 -0.57
CA PHE A 60 -9.18 -13.15 -1.57
C PHE A 60 -9.97 -11.89 -1.89
N PHE A 61 -11.29 -11.98 -2.11
CA PHE A 61 -12.13 -10.81 -2.38
C PHE A 61 -12.18 -9.84 -1.20
N VAL A 62 -12.30 -10.34 0.03
CA VAL A 62 -12.30 -9.48 1.23
C VAL A 62 -10.96 -8.77 1.38
N THR A 63 -9.85 -9.50 1.23
CA THR A 63 -8.49 -8.92 1.30
C THR A 63 -8.27 -7.91 0.19
N ALA A 64 -8.65 -8.22 -1.05
CA ALA A 64 -8.50 -7.33 -2.19
C ALA A 64 -9.33 -6.04 -2.04
N ALA A 65 -10.58 -6.15 -1.58
CA ALA A 65 -11.42 -4.99 -1.32
C ALA A 65 -10.82 -4.07 -0.25
N TRP A 66 -10.29 -4.64 0.83
CA TRP A 66 -9.64 -3.86 1.90
C TRP A 66 -8.32 -3.24 1.44
N SER A 67 -7.54 -3.94 0.60
CA SER A 67 -6.34 -3.37 -0.02
C SER A 67 -6.66 -2.19 -0.92
N ILE A 68 -7.69 -2.29 -1.77
CA ILE A 68 -8.12 -1.17 -2.62
C ILE A 68 -8.61 0.00 -1.77
N PHE A 69 -9.41 -0.28 -0.75
CA PHE A 69 -9.88 0.74 0.20
C PHE A 69 -8.71 1.47 0.88
N ALA A 70 -7.67 0.76 1.30
CA ALA A 70 -6.48 1.37 1.90
C ALA A 70 -5.76 2.34 0.96
N TYR A 71 -5.62 2.00 -0.34
CA TYR A 71 -5.03 2.91 -1.33
C TYR A 71 -5.91 4.13 -1.61
N ILE A 72 -7.24 3.95 -1.66
CA ILE A 72 -8.18 5.06 -1.80
C ILE A 72 -8.11 5.98 -0.58
N TRP A 73 -8.04 5.40 0.63
CA TRP A 73 -7.89 6.16 1.86
C TRP A 73 -6.57 6.95 1.89
N LEU A 74 -5.45 6.32 1.51
CA LEU A 74 -4.15 6.99 1.37
C LEU A 74 -4.22 8.17 0.39
N TYR A 75 -4.92 8.01 -0.74
CA TYR A 75 -5.15 9.09 -1.68
C TYR A 75 -6.01 10.21 -1.07
N MET A 76 -7.07 9.87 -0.33
CA MET A 76 -7.95 10.87 0.30
C MET A 76 -7.19 11.72 1.33
N ILE A 77 -6.33 11.13 2.17
CA ILE A 77 -5.58 11.89 3.18
C ILE A 77 -4.50 12.79 2.55
N LEU A 78 -3.89 12.38 1.43
CA LEU A 78 -2.82 13.14 0.79
C LEU A 78 -3.32 14.23 -0.18
N ALA A 79 -4.45 14.00 -0.86
CA ALA A 79 -4.90 14.85 -1.97
C ALA A 79 -6.25 15.56 -1.74
N VAL A 80 -7.11 15.04 -0.85
CA VAL A 80 -8.49 15.55 -0.72
C VAL A 80 -8.71 16.29 0.59
N PHE A 81 -8.34 15.71 1.73
CA PHE A 81 -8.57 16.33 3.03
C PHE A 81 -7.55 17.44 3.33
N SER A 82 -6.27 17.10 3.26
CA SER A 82 -5.18 18.01 3.64
C SER A 82 -4.06 17.90 2.61
N PRO A 83 -4.13 18.64 1.48
CA PRO A 83 -3.18 18.49 0.38
C PRO A 83 -1.73 18.68 0.85
N GLY A 84 -0.94 17.60 0.81
CA GLY A 84 0.47 17.60 1.17
C GLY A 84 0.80 17.69 2.66
N VAL A 85 -0.18 17.63 3.58
CA VAL A 85 0.06 17.66 5.04
C VAL A 85 -0.81 16.64 5.73
N VAL A 86 -0.23 15.70 6.48
CA VAL A 86 -1.01 14.69 7.21
C VAL A 86 -1.35 15.20 8.61
N GLN A 87 -2.63 15.35 8.92
CA GLN A 87 -3.12 15.75 10.23
C GLN A 87 -3.13 14.58 11.22
N VAL A 88 -2.99 14.88 12.52
CA VAL A 88 -2.88 13.87 13.58
C VAL A 88 -4.09 12.92 13.60
N TRP A 89 -5.31 13.41 13.34
CA TRP A 89 -6.50 12.56 13.32
C TRP A 89 -6.56 11.64 12.08
N GLU A 90 -6.05 12.08 10.93
CA GLU A 90 -5.92 11.26 9.71
C GLU A 90 -4.93 10.11 9.96
N GLY A 91 -3.84 10.40 10.66
CA GLY A 91 -2.87 9.41 11.14
C GLY A 91 -3.47 8.43 12.15
N LEU A 92 -4.27 8.91 13.12
CA LEU A 92 -4.95 8.06 14.11
C LEU A 92 -5.99 7.13 13.48
N LEU A 93 -6.79 7.62 12.53
CA LEU A 93 -7.73 6.78 11.79
C LEU A 93 -7.01 5.76 10.91
N THR A 94 -5.92 6.16 10.28
CA THR A 94 -5.09 5.23 9.50
C THR A 94 -4.54 4.13 10.41
N LEU A 95 -4.02 4.48 11.59
CA LEU A 95 -3.53 3.50 12.58
C LEU A 95 -4.65 2.61 13.12
N PHE A 96 -5.88 3.11 13.27
CA PHE A 96 -7.04 2.29 13.63
C PHE A 96 -7.45 1.29 12.55
N PHE A 97 -7.23 1.62 11.26
CA PHE A 97 -7.48 0.71 10.15
C PHE A 97 -6.39 -0.36 9.96
N PHE A 98 -5.22 -0.20 10.62
CA PHE A 98 -4.21 -1.24 10.72
C PHE A 98 -4.57 -2.20 11.87
N PRO A 99 -4.80 -3.50 11.61
CA PRO A 99 -4.89 -4.51 12.66
C PRO A 99 -3.53 -4.82 13.32
#